data_AF-A0A925NTR2-F1
#
_entry.id   AF-A0A925NTR2-F1
#
_cell.length_a   1.000
_cell.length_b   1.000
_cell.length_c   1.000
_cell.angle_alpha   90.00
_cell.angle_beta   90.00
_cell.angle_gamma   90.00
#
_symmetry.space_group_name_H-M   'P 1'
#
loop_
_entity.id
_entity.type
_entity.pdbx_description
1 polymer ?
#
loop_
_entity_poly.entity_id
_entity_poly.type
_entity_poly.pdbx_seq_one_letter_code
_entity_poly.pdbx_strand_id
1 'polypeptide(L)' 'MLLSIPNVLPPEQVTQARQILDQAEWVDGRVTAGHQSAKAKDNLQIPEGHPAA' A
#
# COMPACT_ATOMS: atom_id res chain seq x y z
N MET A 1 -6.82 -6.11 -21.69
CA MET A 1 -5.73 -5.20 -22.11
C MET A 1 -5.59 -4.14 -21.02
N LEU A 2 -4.36 -3.87 -20.54
CA LEU A 2 -4.07 -2.87 -19.52
C LEU A 2 -3.37 -1.66 -20.17
N LEU A 3 -3.67 -0.45 -19.68
CA LEU A 3 -3.02 0.80 -20.13
C LEU A 3 -2.06 1.29 -19.04
N SER A 4 -0.87 1.72 -19.45
CA SER A 4 0.11 2.34 -18.55
C SER A 4 0.04 3.86 -18.70
N ILE A 5 -0.08 4.57 -17.59
CA ILE A 5 -0.07 6.04 -17.54
C ILE A 5 1.26 6.46 -16.90
N PRO A 6 2.23 6.96 -17.69
CA PRO A 6 3.52 7.37 -17.14
C PRO A 6 3.42 8.70 -16.39
N ASN A 7 4.34 8.92 -15.45
CA ASN A 7 4.56 10.20 -14.78
C ASN A 7 3.33 10.79 -14.05
N VAL A 8 2.46 9.94 -13.50
CA VAL A 8 1.33 10.37 -12.65
C VAL A 8 1.81 11.18 -11.45
N LEU A 9 2.94 10.75 -10.87
CA LEU A 9 3.68 11.49 -9.85
C LEU A 9 5.09 11.80 -10.38
N PRO A 10 5.55 13.06 -10.30
CA PRO A 10 6.94 13.40 -10.56
C PRO A 10 7.85 12.87 -9.42
N PRO A 11 9.17 12.75 -9.65
CA PRO A 11 10.10 12.10 -8.71
C PRO A 11 10.08 12.66 -7.28
N GLU A 12 9.90 13.97 -7.13
CA GLU A 12 9.81 14.64 -5.83
C GLU A 12 8.56 14.22 -5.04
N GLN A 13 7.42 14.05 -5.72
CA GLN A 13 6.18 13.59 -5.07
C GLN A 13 6.26 12.11 -4.71
N VAL A 14 6.93 11.29 -5.54
CA VAL A 14 7.22 9.89 -5.20
C VAL A 14 8.08 9.82 -3.94
N THR A 15 9.10 10.68 -3.84
CA THR A 15 10.00 10.73 -2.67
C THR A 15 9.23 11.10 -1.41
N GLN A 16 8.38 12.14 -1.47
CA GLN A 16 7.54 12.55 -0.35
C GLN A 16 6.58 11.42 0.09
N ALA A 17 5.90 10.78 -0.87
CA ALA A 17 5.01 9.66 -0.58
C ALA A 17 5.76 8.51 0.10
N ARG A 18 6.97 8.17 -0.37
CA ARG A 18 7.80 7.14 0.25
C ARG A 18 8.17 7.47 1.69
N GLN A 19 8.55 8.71 1.98
CA GLN A 19 8.86 9.12 3.36
C GLN A 19 7.67 8.95 4.31
N ILE A 20 6.45 9.28 3.85
CA ILE A 20 5.22 9.08 4.63
C ILE A 20 4.97 7.59 4.86
N LEU A 21 5.06 6.78 3.79
CA LEU A 21 4.81 5.34 3.85
C LEU A 21 5.84 4.61 4.73
N ASP A 22 7.11 5.00 4.66
CA ASP A 22 8.19 4.37 5.43
C ASP A 22 8.07 4.66 6.94
N GLN A 23 7.35 5.72 7.33
CA GLN A 23 7.09 6.09 8.73
C GLN A 23 5.74 5.56 9.26
N ALA A 24 4.88 5.05 8.40
CA ALA A 24 3.58 4.53 8.78
C ALA A 24 3.68 3.16 9.49
N GLU A 25 2.65 2.82 10.26
CA GLU A 25 2.52 1.46 10.78
C GLU A 25 2.14 0.48 9.66
N TRP A 26 2.93 -0.58 9.50
CA TRP A 26 2.66 -1.67 8.58
C TRP A 26 2.23 -2.93 9.35
N VAL A 27 1.09 -3.49 8.97
CA VAL A 27 0.49 -4.67 9.60
C VAL A 27 0.36 -5.83 8.59
N ASP A 28 0.16 -7.05 9.09
CA ASP A 28 -0.11 -8.22 8.23
C ASP A 28 -1.35 -7.95 7.36
N GLY A 29 -1.19 -8.07 6.05
CA GLY A 29 -2.25 -7.84 5.08
C GLY A 29 -3.45 -8.77 5.20
N ARG A 30 -3.30 -9.92 5.87
CA ARG A 30 -4.39 -10.86 6.12
C ARG A 30 -5.54 -10.26 6.94
N VAL A 31 -5.32 -9.18 7.68
CA VAL A 31 -6.39 -8.53 8.48
C VAL A 31 -7.55 -7.99 7.64
N THR A 32 -7.32 -7.68 6.35
CA THR A 32 -8.39 -7.27 5.41
C THR A 32 -8.82 -8.41 4.48
N ALA A 33 -8.23 -9.60 4.61
CA ALA A 33 -8.56 -10.74 3.76
C ALA A 33 -9.70 -11.57 4.36
N GLY A 34 -10.68 -11.92 3.52
CA GLY A 34 -11.64 -12.98 3.86
C GLY A 34 -10.96 -14.34 4.02
N HIS A 35 -11.68 -15.31 4.60
CA HIS A 35 -11.14 -16.61 5.02
C HIS A 35 -10.34 -17.38 3.95
N GLN A 36 -10.77 -17.35 2.68
CA GLN A 36 -10.05 -18.03 1.60
C GLN A 36 -8.78 -17.26 1.21
N SER A 37 -8.90 -15.95 1.04
CA SER A 37 -7.79 -15.11 0.59
C SER A 37 -6.67 -15.00 1.63
N ALA A 38 -7.00 -15.07 2.93
CA ALA A 38 -6.01 -15.02 4.01
C ALA A 38 -4.98 -16.16 3.93
N LYS A 39 -5.32 -17.29 3.30
CA LYS A 39 -4.41 -18.43 3.09
C LYS A 39 -3.30 -18.15 2.08
N ALA A 40 -3.56 -17.24 1.12
CA ALA A 40 -2.64 -16.93 0.03
C ALA A 40 -2.05 -15.52 0.11
N LYS A 41 -2.69 -14.60 0.86
CA LYS A 41 -2.21 -13.23 1.04
C LYS A 41 -1.02 -13.25 2.00
N ASP A 42 0.14 -12.85 1.50
CA ASP A 42 1.38 -12.74 2.27
C ASP A 42 2.07 -11.42 1.94
N ASN A 43 1.60 -10.36 2.58
CA ASN A 43 2.14 -9.02 2.40
C ASN A 43 1.95 -8.20 3.68
N LEU A 44 2.58 -7.03 3.72
CA LEU A 44 2.26 -5.98 4.68
C LEU A 44 1.34 -4.95 4.03
N GLN A 45 0.55 -4.27 4.85
CA GLN A 45 -0.28 -3.14 4.44
C GLN A 45 -0.34 -2.09 5.54
N ILE A 46 -0.63 -0.85 5.17
CA ILE A 46 -1.02 0.18 6.14
C ILE A 46 -2.49 -0.07 6.53
N PRO A 47 -2.87 0.06 7.82
CA PRO A 47 -4.26 -0.04 8.24
C PRO A 47 -5.16 0.98 7.52
N GLU A 48 -6.38 0.59 7.13
CA GLU A 48 -7.32 1.44 6.37
C GLU A 48 -7.68 2.76 7.09
N GLY A 49 -7.68 2.76 8.42
CA GLY A 49 -7.94 3.96 9.24
C GLY A 49 -6.70 4.80 9.57
N HIS A 50 -5.52 4.44 9.08
CA HIS A 50 -4.29 5.19 9.35
C HIS A 50 -4.30 6.51 8.55
N PRO A 51 -3.84 7.65 9.09
CA PRO A 51 -3.79 8.93 8.36
C PRO A 51 -2.95 8.97 7.07
N ALA A 52 -2.23 7.88 6.77
CA ALA A 52 -1.36 7.74 5.61
C ALA A 52 -1.96 6.81 4.52
N ALA A 53 -3.10 6.18 4.79
CA ALA A 53 -3.87 5.40 3.83
C ALA A 53 -4.77 6.33 3.00
#